data_AF-A0A835HB31-F1
#
_entry.id   AF-A0A835HB31-F1
#
_cell.length_a   1.000
_cell.length_b   1.000
_cell.length_c   1.000
_cell.angle_alpha   90.00
_cell.angle_beta   90.00
_cell.angle_gamma   90.00
#
_symmetry.space_group_name_H-M   'P 1'
#
loop_
_entity.id
_entity.type
_entity.pdbx_description
1 polymer ?
#
loop_
_entity_poly.entity_id
_entity_poly.type
_entity_poly.pdbx_seq_one_letter_code
_entity_poly.pdbx_strand_id
1 'polypeptide(L)'
;MQLLLLMGGYTFPLRKFCGEHTCQANEKDMYKQCTAPWVANALEDEFRTHPTYRPEDIQAEIMSRHGVHISYWTAWSARVTILENINGNYEEGYRLQSELCRQVQNKNPGTIARWFCTKNTREFLVY
;
A
#
# COMPACT_ATOMS: atom_id res chain seq x y z
N MET A 1 3.62 37.04 -8.75
CA MET A 1 2.93 36.84 -7.45
C MET A 1 1.61 36.15 -7.73
N GLN A 2 1.51 34.84 -7.48
CA GLN A 2 0.28 34.09 -7.68
C GLN A 2 -0.31 33.75 -6.31
N LEU A 3 -1.43 34.37 -5.97
CA LEU A 3 -2.25 34.06 -4.78
C LEU A 3 -3.09 32.82 -5.06
N LEU A 4 -2.91 31.76 -4.28
CA LEU A 4 -3.84 30.63 -4.23
C LEU A 4 -4.94 30.93 -3.22
N LEU A 5 -6.14 31.16 -3.74
CA LEU A 5 -7.39 31.35 -3.01
C LEU A 5 -7.78 30.05 -2.29
N LEU A 6 -7.77 30.06 -0.95
CA LEU A 6 -8.48 29.08 -0.14
C LEU A 6 -9.88 29.63 0.16
N MET A 7 -10.91 28.84 -0.19
CA MET A 7 -12.33 29.15 -0.02
C MET A 7 -12.63 29.40 1.47
N GLY A 8 -12.87 30.66 1.84
CA GLY A 8 -13.20 31.03 3.22
C GLY A 8 -12.86 32.45 3.65
N GLY A 9 -12.32 33.32 2.80
CA GLY A 9 -12.18 34.77 3.09
C GLY A 9 -11.16 35.15 4.17
N TYR A 10 -10.54 34.19 4.85
CA TYR A 10 -9.49 34.44 5.83
C TYR A 10 -8.12 34.44 5.14
N THR A 11 -7.58 35.64 4.91
CA THR A 11 -6.17 35.80 4.50
C THR A 11 -5.32 36.04 5.74
N PHE A 12 -4.48 35.08 6.10
CA PHE A 12 -3.48 35.28 7.15
C PHE A 12 -2.23 35.94 6.54
N PRO A 13 -1.71 37.04 7.11
CA PRO A 13 -0.47 37.62 6.64
C PRO A 13 0.69 36.67 7.02
N LEU A 14 1.40 36.17 6.01
CA LEU A 14 2.66 35.47 6.19
C LEU A 14 3.66 36.45 6.81
N ARG A 15 3.96 36.29 8.10
CA ARG A 15 4.86 37.20 8.85
C ARG A 15 6.33 37.02 8.48
N LYS A 16 6.73 35.81 8.12
CA LYS A 16 8.10 35.47 7.70
C LYS A 16 8.08 34.16 6.93
N PHE A 17 8.65 34.15 5.73
CA PHE A 17 8.97 32.94 4.99
C PHE A 17 10.49 32.73 5.10
N CYS A 18 10.92 31.74 5.87
CA CYS A 18 12.32 31.32 5.89
C CYS A 18 12.49 30.19 4.87
N GLY A 19 13.00 30.51 3.68
CA GLY A 19 13.26 29.53 2.62
C GLY A 19 14.52 28.69 2.86
N GLU A 20 15.42 29.14 3.73
CA GLU A 20 16.56 28.35 4.19
C GLU A 20 16.10 27.43 5.32
N HIS A 21 15.96 26.15 5.01
CA HIS A 21 15.82 25.12 6.00
C HIS A 21 17.21 24.73 6.49
N THR A 22 17.57 25.15 7.71
CA THR A 22 18.72 24.60 8.44
C THR A 22 18.33 23.34 9.22
N CYS A 23 17.28 22.64 8.79
CA CYS A 23 16.86 21.38 9.38
C CYS A 23 17.95 20.36 9.10
N GLN A 24 18.96 20.32 9.97
CA GLN A 24 19.90 19.23 10.01
C GLN A 24 19.07 17.99 10.32
N ALA A 25 18.90 17.15 9.31
CA ALA A 25 18.14 15.93 9.44
C ALA A 25 18.80 15.08 10.51
N ASN A 26 18.27 15.10 11.72
CA ASN A 26 18.63 14.11 12.72
C ASN A 26 18.18 12.78 12.13
N GLU A 27 19.12 11.85 11.89
CA GLU A 27 18.82 10.52 11.35
C GLU A 27 17.67 9.84 12.12
N LYS A 28 17.49 10.14 13.41
CA LYS A 28 16.40 9.57 14.23
C LYS A 28 15.01 10.15 13.97
N ASP A 29 14.88 11.36 13.44
CA ASP A 29 13.57 12.03 13.26
C ASP A 29 13.16 12.17 11.79
N MET A 30 14.08 11.93 10.84
CA MET A 30 13.81 12.03 9.40
C MET A 30 12.77 11.00 8.90
N TYR A 31 12.50 9.94 9.68
CA TYR A 31 11.74 8.77 9.22
C TYR A 31 10.36 8.62 9.84
N LYS A 32 9.97 9.47 10.81
CA LYS A 32 8.63 9.36 11.44
C LYS A 32 7.49 9.71 10.49
N GLN A 33 7.76 10.54 9.49
CA GLN A 33 6.76 11.01 8.52
C GLN A 33 6.61 10.03 7.33
N CYS A 34 7.66 9.27 6.99
CA CYS A 34 7.63 8.24 5.93
C CYS A 34 7.10 6.91 6.47
N THR A 35 5.80 6.89 6.73
CA THR A 35 5.07 5.69 7.14
C THR A 35 4.77 4.79 5.94
N ALA A 36 4.53 3.49 6.16
CA ALA A 36 4.18 2.55 5.10
C ALA A 36 2.95 2.98 4.26
N PRO A 37 1.85 3.53 4.86
CA PRO A 37 0.73 4.04 4.07
C PRO A 37 1.11 5.23 3.19
N TRP A 38 2.00 6.12 3.66
CA TRP A 38 2.46 7.24 2.86
C TRP A 38 3.26 6.75 1.65
N VAL A 39 4.19 5.80 1.86
CA VAL A 39 4.97 5.18 0.78
C VAL A 39 4.05 4.44 -0.20
N ALA A 40 3.04 3.74 0.31
CA ALA A 40 2.06 3.03 -0.52
C ALA A 40 1.32 3.99 -1.46
N ASN A 41 0.78 5.08 -0.92
CA ASN A 41 0.08 6.09 -1.72
C ASN A 41 1.00 6.77 -2.75
N ALA A 42 2.28 6.96 -2.43
CA ALA A 42 3.23 7.62 -3.31
C ALA A 42 3.66 6.77 -4.53
N LEU A 43 3.49 5.45 -4.46
CA LEU A 43 3.95 4.49 -5.48
C LEU A 43 2.84 3.60 -6.04
N GLU A 44 1.59 3.79 -5.63
CA GLU A 44 0.48 2.89 -6.01
C GLU A 44 0.26 2.85 -7.52
N ASP A 45 0.31 4.00 -8.19
CA ASP A 45 0.10 4.11 -9.64
C ASP A 45 1.20 3.40 -10.44
N GLU A 46 2.46 3.52 -10.01
CA GLU A 46 3.58 2.81 -10.63
C GLU A 46 3.44 1.30 -10.48
N PHE A 47 3.02 0.82 -9.32
CA PHE A 47 2.82 -0.61 -9.07
C PHE A 47 1.72 -1.21 -9.95
N ARG A 48 0.71 -0.42 -10.34
CA ARG A 48 -0.32 -0.86 -11.29
C ARG A 48 0.26 -1.12 -12.69
N THR A 49 1.29 -0.38 -13.08
CA THR A 49 1.95 -0.53 -14.38
C THR A 49 3.10 -1.54 -14.35
N HIS A 50 3.78 -1.66 -13.21
CA HIS A 50 4.95 -2.51 -13.03
C HIS A 50 4.87 -3.23 -11.67
N PRO A 51 4.22 -4.40 -11.58
CA PRO A 51 3.95 -5.05 -10.28
C PRO A 51 5.15 -5.76 -9.64
N THR A 52 6.34 -5.67 -10.24
CA THR A 52 7.51 -6.49 -9.87
C THR A 52 8.48 -5.83 -8.88
N TYR A 53 8.09 -4.72 -8.24
CA TYR A 53 8.94 -4.04 -7.27
C TYR A 53 9.25 -4.92 -6.05
N ARG A 54 10.54 -5.01 -5.75
CA ARG A 54 11.06 -5.56 -4.50
C ARG A 54 11.16 -4.45 -3.45
N PRO A 55 11.20 -4.79 -2.14
CA PRO A 55 11.38 -3.79 -1.10
C PRO A 55 12.63 -2.91 -1.29
N GLU A 56 13.71 -3.46 -1.85
CA GLU A 56 14.93 -2.72 -2.16
C GLU A 56 14.70 -1.66 -3.25
N ASP A 57 13.91 -2.00 -4.27
CA ASP A 57 13.54 -1.08 -5.34
C ASP A 57 12.69 0.08 -4.78
N ILE A 58 11.78 -0.21 -3.84
CA ILE A 58 10.98 0.80 -3.14
C ILE A 58 11.87 1.74 -2.33
N GLN A 59 12.89 1.22 -1.64
CA GLN A 59 13.84 2.06 -0.91
C GLN A 59 14.61 2.99 -1.85
N ALA A 60 15.07 2.47 -3.00
CA ALA A 60 15.78 3.25 -4.00
C ALA A 60 14.88 4.33 -4.62
N GLU A 61 13.63 3.99 -4.95
CA GLU A 61 12.68 4.92 -5.56
C GLU A 61 12.31 6.07 -4.61
N ILE A 62 12.02 5.76 -3.34
CA ILE A 62 11.70 6.79 -2.34
C ILE A 62 12.91 7.68 -2.06
N MET A 63 14.11 7.11 -2.01
CA MET A 63 15.34 7.91 -1.89
C MET A 63 15.51 8.83 -3.11
N SER A 64 15.29 8.32 -4.33
CA SER A 64 15.45 9.09 -5.56
C SER A 64 14.42 10.21 -5.70
N ARG A 65 13.15 9.97 -5.35
CA ARG A 65 12.05 10.94 -5.51
C ARG A 65 11.96 11.96 -4.39
N HIS A 66 12.22 11.51 -3.17
CA HIS A 66 11.91 12.29 -1.96
C HIS A 66 13.14 12.59 -1.11
N GLY A 67 14.29 11.98 -1.41
CA GLY A 67 15.52 12.18 -0.62
C GLY A 67 15.44 11.60 0.79
N VAL A 68 14.53 10.66 1.02
CA VAL A 68 14.29 10.06 2.35
C VAL A 68 14.70 8.59 2.34
N HIS A 69 15.48 8.18 3.34
CA HIS A 69 15.71 6.77 3.60
C HIS A 69 14.53 6.15 4.35
N ILE A 70 14.13 4.95 4.00
CA ILE A 70 13.13 4.19 4.76
C ILE A 70 13.73 2.85 5.18
N SER A 71 13.23 2.30 6.29
CA SER A 71 13.63 0.96 6.70
C SER A 71 13.13 -0.09 5.72
N TYR A 72 13.83 -1.23 5.64
CA TYR A 72 13.39 -2.37 4.84
C TYR A 72 11.97 -2.82 5.23
N TRP A 73 11.66 -2.84 6.53
CA TRP A 73 10.33 -3.19 7.04
C TRP A 73 9.26 -2.20 6.59
N THR A 74 9.57 -0.91 6.53
CA THR A 74 8.66 0.11 5.99
C THR A 74 8.39 -0.15 4.51
N ALA A 75 9.43 -0.45 3.73
CA ALA A 75 9.29 -0.76 2.30
C ALA A 75 8.48 -2.05 2.08
N TRP A 76 8.76 -3.10 2.85
CA TRP A 76 8.01 -4.35 2.81
C TRP A 76 6.53 -4.12 3.17
N SER A 77 6.24 -3.41 4.26
CA SER A 77 4.87 -3.11 4.67
C SER A 77 4.13 -2.28 3.62
N ALA A 78 4.79 -1.28 3.02
CA ALA A 78 4.22 -0.50 1.93
C ALA A 78 3.89 -1.38 0.72
N ARG A 79 4.79 -2.30 0.35
CA ARG A 79 4.54 -3.28 -0.71
C ARG A 79 3.30 -4.11 -0.45
N VAL A 80 3.14 -4.63 0.78
CA VAL A 80 1.95 -5.41 1.16
C VAL A 80 0.70 -4.56 1.02
N THR A 81 0.70 -3.33 1.55
CA THR A 81 -0.44 -2.41 1.45
C THR A 81 -0.81 -2.09 0.00
N ILE A 82 0.17 -1.81 -0.86
CA ILE A 82 -0.09 -1.56 -2.29
C ILE A 82 -0.73 -2.80 -2.94
N LEU A 83 -0.21 -4.00 -2.68
CA LEU A 83 -0.76 -5.23 -3.23
C LEU A 83 -2.18 -5.51 -2.74
N GLU A 84 -2.50 -5.21 -1.48
CA GLU A 84 -3.85 -5.30 -0.93
C GLU A 84 -4.80 -4.27 -1.58
N ASN A 85 -4.34 -3.05 -1.86
CA ASN A 85 -5.13 -2.04 -2.56
C ASN A 85 -5.43 -2.43 -4.02
N ILE A 86 -4.49 -3.08 -4.70
CA ILE A 86 -4.63 -3.48 -6.11
C ILE A 86 -5.46 -4.77 -6.25
N ASN A 87 -5.11 -5.81 -5.48
CA ASN A 87 -5.66 -7.16 -5.64
C ASN A 87 -6.82 -7.46 -4.69
N GLY A 88 -7.03 -6.60 -3.70
CA GLY A 88 -7.91 -6.86 -2.57
C GLY A 88 -7.19 -7.53 -1.40
N ASN A 89 -7.80 -7.37 -0.23
CA ASN A 89 -7.34 -7.93 1.03
C ASN A 89 -7.49 -9.47 1.03
N TYR A 90 -6.49 -10.17 1.59
CA TYR A 90 -6.50 -11.62 1.75
C TYR A 90 -7.76 -12.16 2.43
N GLU A 91 -8.16 -11.60 3.57
CA GLU A 91 -9.34 -11.99 4.34
C GLU A 91 -10.61 -12.01 3.49
N GLU A 92 -10.79 -11.02 2.62
CA GLU A 92 -11.95 -10.96 1.73
C GLU A 92 -11.91 -12.09 0.69
N GLY A 93 -10.73 -12.39 0.13
CA GLY A 93 -10.56 -13.54 -0.77
C GLY A 93 -10.93 -14.88 -0.12
N TYR A 94 -10.60 -15.04 1.18
CA TYR A 94 -10.93 -16.27 1.92
C TYR A 94 -12.39 -16.32 2.37
N ARG A 95 -13.04 -15.18 2.57
CA ARG A 95 -14.47 -15.12 2.88
C ARG A 95 -15.33 -15.73 1.77
N LEU A 96 -14.92 -15.57 0.52
CA LEU A 96 -15.66 -16.03 -0.65
C LEU A 96 -15.44 -17.51 -1.01
N GLN A 97 -14.62 -18.25 -0.26
CA GLN A 97 -14.23 -19.61 -0.66
C GLN A 97 -15.37 -20.63 -0.67
N SER A 98 -16.28 -20.56 0.31
CA SER A 98 -17.46 -21.44 0.37
C SER A 98 -18.42 -21.18 -0.79
N GLU A 99 -18.62 -19.90 -1.10
CA GLU A 99 -19.45 -19.45 -2.21
C GLU A 99 -18.83 -19.84 -3.56
N LEU A 100 -17.50 -19.75 -3.69
CA LEU A 100 -16.77 -20.21 -4.87
C LEU A 100 -17.00 -21.72 -5.11
N CYS A 101 -16.87 -22.56 -4.07
CA CYS A 101 -17.16 -23.99 -4.17
C CYS A 101 -18.58 -24.24 -4.72
N ARG A 102 -19.57 -23.51 -4.18
CA ARG A 102 -20.97 -23.62 -4.61
C ARG A 102 -21.14 -23.23 -6.08
N GLN A 103 -20.52 -22.13 -6.51
CA GLN A 103 -20.61 -21.67 -7.90
C GLN A 103 -19.95 -22.65 -8.89
N VAL A 104 -18.82 -23.25 -8.52
CA VAL A 104 -18.15 -24.27 -9.35
C VAL A 104 -19.04 -25.49 -9.55
N GLN A 105 -19.63 -26.01 -8.47
CA GLN A 105 -20.55 -27.15 -8.54
C GLN A 105 -21.80 -26.85 -9.38
N ASN A 106 -22.33 -25.62 -9.29
CA ASN A 106 -23.49 -25.20 -10.07
C ASN A 106 -23.18 -25.09 -11.58
N LYS A 107 -22.00 -24.58 -11.95
CA LYS A 107 -21.63 -24.41 -13.37
C LYS A 107 -21.22 -25.71 -14.04
N ASN A 108 -20.58 -26.62 -13.29
CA ASN A 108 -20.13 -27.91 -13.77
C ASN A 108 -20.74 -29.02 -12.91
N PRO A 109 -21.97 -29.47 -13.24
CA PRO A 109 -22.60 -30.57 -12.53
C PRO A 109 -21.73 -31.83 -12.60
N GLY A 110 -21.35 -32.36 -11.43
CA GLY A 110 -20.45 -33.51 -11.30
C GLY A 110 -19.08 -33.19 -10.71
N THR A 111 -18.67 -31.92 -10.69
CA THR A 111 -17.46 -31.47 -9.97
C THR A 111 -17.72 -31.46 -8.47
N ILE A 112 -16.75 -31.93 -7.68
CA ILE A 112 -16.77 -31.85 -6.22
C ILE A 112 -15.77 -30.79 -5.78
N ALA A 113 -16.27 -29.62 -5.41
CA ALA A 113 -15.47 -28.56 -4.78
C ALA A 113 -15.80 -28.50 -3.28
N ARG A 114 -14.81 -28.76 -2.41
CA ARG A 114 -15.00 -28.65 -0.95
C ARG A 114 -13.88 -27.85 -0.33
N TRP A 115 -14.26 -26.98 0.60
CA TRP A 115 -13.34 -26.19 1.41
C TRP A 115 -13.38 -26.70 2.85
N PHE A 116 -12.21 -26.96 3.43
CA PHE A 116 -12.06 -27.36 4.83
C PHE A 116 -11.02 -26.48 5.51
N CYS A 117 -11.28 -26.10 6.75
CA CYS A 117 -10.34 -25.34 7.57
C CYS A 117 -9.92 -26.24 8.75
N THR A 118 -8.74 -26.85 8.67
CA THR A 118 -8.16 -27.64 9.76
C THR A 118 -7.22 -26.74 10.57
N LYS A 119 -7.07 -26.99 11.88
CA LYS A 119 -6.24 -26.16 12.78
C LYS A 119 -4.79 -25.94 12.28
N ASN A 120 -4.28 -26.79 11.40
CA ASN A 120 -2.92 -26.72 10.84
C ASN A 120 -2.84 -26.58 9.31
N THR A 121 -3.92 -26.71 8.54
CA THR A 121 -3.87 -26.61 7.06
C THR A 121 -5.15 -26.01 6.48
N ARG A 122 -4.98 -25.15 5.47
CA ARG A 122 -6.05 -24.56 4.64
C ARG A 122 -5.96 -25.22 3.26
N GLU A 123 -6.60 -26.37 3.10
CA GLU A 123 -6.57 -27.16 1.86
C GLU A 123 -7.85 -26.91 1.04
N PHE A 124 -7.67 -26.71 -0.27
CA PHE A 124 -8.75 -26.59 -1.24
C PHE A 124 -8.63 -27.74 -2.22
N LEU A 125 -9.67 -28.58 -2.30
CA LEU A 125 -9.70 -29.76 -3.14
C LEU A 125 -10.84 -29.63 -4.17
N VAL A 126 -10.47 -29.79 -5.45
CA VAL A 126 -11.40 -29.85 -6.58
C VAL A 126 -11.06 -31.10 -7.39
N TYR A 127 -12.03 -31.99 -7.54
CA TYR A 127 -11.98 -33.16 -8.41
C TYR A 127 -13.27 -33.29 -9.22
#